data_AF-A0A0C5DM22-F1
#
_entry.id   AF-A0A0C5DM22-F1
#
_cell.length_a   1.000
_cell.length_b   1.000
_cell.length_c   1.000
_cell.angle_alpha   90.00
_cell.angle_beta   90.00
_cell.angle_gamma   90.00
#
_symmetry.space_group_name_H-M   'P 1'
#
loop_
_entity.id
_entity.type
_entity.pdbx_description
1 polymer ?
#
loop_
_entity_poly.entity_id
_entity_poly.type
_entity_poly.pdbx_seq_one_letter_code
_entity_poly.pdbx_strand_id
1 'polypeptide(L)'
;LSAITVPWATLVLSVVLYIVIPVIIAQILRRSILASGGERAFDAMLKTLQPLSLIALLATLVLLFGFQGEQIIAQPMIIAMLAVPILIQVYFNSGLAYLLNRISGEQHCVAGPSALIGASNFFELAVA
;
A
#
# COMPACT_ATOMS: atom_id res chain seq x y z
N LEU A 1 -27.05 14.79 10.72
CA LEU A 1 -25.87 14.73 11.60
C LEU A 1 -25.54 13.26 11.85
N SER A 2 -24.90 12.59 10.88
CA SER A 2 -24.45 11.21 11.07
C SER A 2 -23.21 11.25 11.94
N ALA A 3 -23.40 11.18 13.25
CA ALA A 3 -22.33 11.07 14.23
C ALA A 3 -21.75 9.65 14.17
N ILE A 4 -20.99 9.36 13.12
CA ILE A 4 -20.06 8.24 13.12
C ILE A 4 -18.97 8.65 14.11
N THR A 5 -19.00 8.07 15.31
CA THR A 5 -17.96 8.29 16.32
C THR A 5 -16.67 7.67 15.81
N VAL A 6 -15.78 8.50 15.28
CA VAL A 6 -14.46 8.06 14.84
C VAL A 6 -13.67 7.61 16.08
N PRO A 7 -13.24 6.34 16.18
CA PRO A 7 -12.51 5.85 17.33
C PRO A 7 -11.05 6.29 17.24
N TRP A 8 -10.78 7.56 17.58
CA TRP A 8 -9.45 8.18 17.49
C TRP A 8 -8.36 7.39 18.23
N ALA A 9 -8.69 6.82 19.39
CA ALA A 9 -7.77 6.01 20.16
C ALA A 9 -7.31 4.76 19.40
N THR A 10 -8.22 4.07 18.70
CA THR A 10 -7.86 2.87 17.92
C THR A 10 -7.11 3.25 16.66
N LEU A 11 -7.49 4.34 15.98
CA LEU A 11 -6.77 4.82 14.80
C LEU A 11 -5.32 5.19 15.14
N VAL A 12 -5.10 5.93 16.22
CA VAL A 12 -3.74 6.29 16.67
C VAL A 12 -2.95 5.03 17.05
N LEU A 13 -3.57 4.11 17.77
CA LEU A 13 -2.93 2.84 18.12
C LEU A 13 -2.54 2.04 16.87
N SER A 14 -3.44 1.89 15.90
CA SER A 14 -3.16 1.19 14.64
C SER A 14 -2.04 1.86 13.85
N VAL A 15 -2.02 3.19 13.74
CA VAL A 15 -0.93 3.92 13.07
C VAL A 15 0.41 3.67 13.78
N VAL A 16 0.44 3.71 15.11
CA VAL A 16 1.67 3.45 15.86
C VAL A 16 2.16 2.02 15.65
N LEU A 17 1.26 1.03 15.74
CA LEU A 17 1.60 -0.38 15.64
C LEU A 17 1.97 -0.82 14.21
N TYR A 18 1.19 -0.42 13.20
CA TYR A 18 1.37 -0.87 11.82
C TYR A 18 2.33 -0.01 10.99
N ILE A 19 2.57 1.24 11.39
CA ILE A 19 3.44 2.17 10.63
C ILE A 19 4.67 2.55 11.46
N VAL A 20 4.49 3.17 12.63
CA VAL A 20 5.60 3.79 13.37
C VAL A 20 6.62 2.75 13.85
N ILE A 21 6.16 1.68 14.49
CA ILE A 21 7.05 0.64 15.03
C ILE A 21 7.85 -0.06 13.90
N PRO A 22 7.22 -0.56 12.82
CA PRO A 22 7.96 -1.17 11.71
C PRO A 22 8.98 -0.23 11.06
N VAL A 23 8.65 1.06 10.91
CA VAL A 23 9.58 2.05 10.37
C VAL A 23 10.79 2.24 11.29
N ILE A 24 10.59 2.34 12.60
CA ILE A 24 11.71 2.46 13.56
C ILE A 24 12.61 1.22 13.49
N ILE A 25 12.04 0.02 13.50
CA ILE A 25 12.79 -1.24 13.39
C ILE A 25 13.59 -1.27 12.07
N ALA A 26 12.97 -0.92 10.96
CA ALA A 26 13.61 -0.88 9.65
C ALA A 26 14.79 0.11 9.60
N GLN A 27 14.65 1.29 10.23
CA GLN A 27 15.72 2.29 10.30
C GLN A 27 16.90 1.82 11.16
N ILE A 28 16.63 1.16 12.30
CA ILE A 28 17.68 0.60 13.16
C ILE A 28 18.44 -0.52 12.41
N LEU A 29 17.71 -1.45 11.77
CA LEU A 29 18.31 -2.51 10.97
C LEU A 29 19.16 -1.96 9.82
N ARG A 30 18.63 -0.99 9.07
CA ARG A 30 19.37 -0.33 7.98
C ARG A 30 20.66 0.29 8.48
N ARG A 31 20.62 1.06 9.58
CA ARG A 31 21.82 1.67 10.18
C ARG A 31 22.84 0.61 10.63
N SER A 32 22.38 -0.45 11.29
CA SER A 32 23.26 -1.52 11.77
C SER A 32 23.97 -2.26 10.64
N ILE A 33 23.27 -2.55 9.54
CA ILE A 33 23.81 -3.32 8.42
C ILE A 33 24.76 -2.49 7.56
N LEU A 34 24.43 -1.21 7.35
CA LEU A 34 25.34 -0.28 6.68
C LEU A 34 26.62 -0.07 7.50
N ALA A 35 26.51 -0.02 8.84
CA ALA A 35 27.67 0.13 9.71
C ALA A 35 28.57 -1.13 9.75
N SER A 36 28.01 -2.33 9.63
CA SER A 36 28.78 -3.58 9.73
C SER A 36 29.33 -4.08 8.39
N GLY A 37 28.59 -3.91 7.29
CA GLY A 37 28.93 -4.49 5.99
C GLY A 37 28.79 -3.56 4.78
N GLY A 38 28.52 -2.28 5.02
CA GLY A 38 28.37 -1.26 3.97
C GLY A 38 27.26 -1.56 2.98
N GLU A 39 27.33 -0.92 1.81
CA GLU A 39 26.30 -1.04 0.75
C GLU A 39 26.11 -2.48 0.27
N ARG A 40 27.19 -3.29 0.21
CA ARG A 40 27.10 -4.68 -0.26
C ARG A 40 26.26 -5.57 0.65
N ALA A 41 26.35 -5.40 1.97
CA ALA A 41 25.54 -6.16 2.92
C ALA A 41 24.07 -5.71 2.90
N PHE A 42 23.83 -4.41 2.68
CA PHE A 42 22.48 -3.88 2.52
C PHE A 42 21.81 -4.39 1.23
N ASP A 43 22.52 -4.38 0.11
CA ASP A 43 22.04 -4.95 -1.16
C ASP A 43 21.73 -6.44 -1.05
N ALA A 44 22.57 -7.20 -0.35
CA ALA A 44 22.32 -8.62 -0.10
C ALA A 44 21.05 -8.85 0.74
N MET A 45 20.84 -8.05 1.80
CA MET A 45 19.61 -8.10 2.59
C MET A 45 18.38 -7.75 1.74
N LEU A 46 18.45 -6.69 0.93
CA LEU A 46 17.34 -6.26 0.07
C LEU A 46 16.93 -7.38 -0.90
N LYS A 47 17.89 -8.07 -1.51
CA LYS A 47 17.62 -9.21 -2.40
C LYS A 47 16.88 -10.36 -1.70
N THR A 48 17.12 -10.57 -0.41
CA THR A 48 16.43 -11.60 0.38
C THR A 48 15.05 -11.14 0.87
N LEU A 49 14.89 -9.87 1.22
CA LEU A 49 13.60 -9.32 1.70
C LEU A 49 12.59 -9.10 0.58
N GLN A 50 13.03 -8.79 -0.63
CA GLN A 50 12.15 -8.55 -1.78
C GLN A 50 11.20 -9.73 -2.07
N PRO A 51 11.66 -10.99 -2.21
CA PRO A 51 10.75 -12.12 -2.41
C PRO A 51 9.87 -12.39 -1.19
N LEU A 52 10.38 -12.18 0.03
CA LEU A 52 9.60 -12.38 1.26
C LEU A 52 8.40 -11.42 1.32
N SER A 53 8.59 -10.15 0.96
CA SER A 53 7.52 -9.16 0.87
C SER A 53 6.44 -9.57 -0.12
N LEU A 54 6.84 -10.01 -1.32
CA LEU A 54 5.89 -10.50 -2.33
C LEU A 54 5.11 -11.72 -1.84
N ILE A 55 5.78 -12.67 -1.17
CA ILE A 55 5.12 -13.84 -0.58
C ILE A 55 4.11 -13.41 0.49
N ALA A 56 4.45 -12.45 1.36
CA ALA A 56 3.56 -11.95 2.40
C ALA A 56 2.32 -11.24 1.81
N LEU A 57 2.53 -10.38 0.81
CA LEU A 57 1.45 -9.71 0.06
C LEU A 57 0.49 -10.74 -0.56
N LEU A 58 1.04 -11.72 -1.28
CA LEU A 58 0.25 -12.77 -1.92
C LEU A 58 -0.45 -13.67 -0.91
N ALA A 59 0.22 -14.03 0.19
CA ALA A 59 -0.39 -14.83 1.25
C ALA A 59 -1.58 -14.09 1.88
N THR A 60 -1.44 -12.79 2.15
CA THR A 60 -2.52 -11.94 2.68
C THR A 60 -3.70 -11.88 1.71
N LEU A 61 -3.43 -11.71 0.42
CA LEU A 61 -4.46 -11.75 -0.62
C LEU A 61 -5.19 -13.10 -0.64
N VAL A 62 -4.45 -14.20 -0.69
CA VAL A 62 -5.04 -15.55 -0.71
C VAL A 62 -5.87 -15.81 0.55
N LEU A 63 -5.38 -15.42 1.73
CA LEU A 63 -6.12 -15.55 2.99
C LEU A 63 -7.40 -14.72 3.00
N LEU A 64 -7.33 -13.47 2.54
CA LEU A 64 -8.49 -12.59 2.48
C LEU A 64 -9.58 -13.15 1.57
N PHE A 65 -9.23 -13.50 0.33
CA PHE A 65 -10.17 -14.07 -0.62
C PHE A 65 -10.64 -15.47 -0.20
N GLY A 66 -9.80 -16.26 0.47
CA GLY A 66 -10.16 -17.55 1.02
C GLY A 66 -11.21 -17.45 2.14
N PHE A 67 -11.02 -16.51 3.08
CA PHE A 67 -11.98 -16.30 4.17
C PHE A 67 -13.25 -15.58 3.74
N GLN A 68 -13.20 -14.74 2.71
CA GLN A 68 -14.36 -14.00 2.20
C GLN A 68 -15.02 -14.67 0.98
N GLY A 69 -14.54 -15.84 0.55
CA GLY A 69 -14.92 -16.48 -0.72
C GLY A 69 -16.42 -16.77 -0.89
N GLU A 70 -17.10 -17.28 0.14
CA GLU A 70 -18.55 -17.55 0.07
C GLU A 70 -19.36 -16.26 -0.13
N GLN A 71 -18.99 -15.18 0.58
CA GLN A 71 -19.64 -13.87 0.44
C GLN A 71 -19.40 -13.29 -0.96
N ILE A 72 -18.20 -13.49 -1.51
CA ILE A 72 -17.85 -13.05 -2.86
C ILE A 72 -18.75 -13.71 -3.91
N ILE A 73 -19.02 -15.01 -3.78
CA ILE A 73 -19.90 -15.73 -4.72
C ILE A 73 -21.37 -15.37 -4.48
N ALA A 74 -21.78 -15.17 -3.23
CA ALA A 74 -23.16 -14.87 -2.89
C ALA A 74 -23.61 -13.45 -3.28
N GLN A 75 -22.68 -12.49 -3.37
CA GLN A 75 -23.00 -11.05 -3.57
C GLN A 75 -22.23 -10.39 -4.73
N PRO A 76 -22.30 -10.91 -5.96
CA PRO A 76 -21.51 -10.39 -7.09
C PRO A 76 -21.88 -8.95 -7.47
N MET A 77 -23.16 -8.57 -7.36
CA MET A 77 -23.62 -7.21 -7.67
C MET A 77 -23.06 -6.16 -6.70
N ILE A 78 -22.90 -6.51 -5.42
CA ILE A 78 -22.33 -5.60 -4.42
C ILE A 78 -20.85 -5.37 -4.72
N ILE A 79 -20.12 -6.43 -5.07
CA ILE A 79 -18.71 -6.32 -5.48
C ILE A 79 -18.58 -5.45 -6.72
N ALA A 80 -19.41 -5.65 -7.74
CA ALA A 80 -19.39 -4.80 -8.93
C ALA A 80 -19.69 -3.33 -8.59
N MET A 81 -20.66 -3.09 -7.70
CA MET A 81 -21.02 -1.74 -7.25
C MET A 81 -19.90 -1.06 -6.44
N LEU A 82 -19.06 -1.81 -5.72
CA LEU A 82 -17.88 -1.27 -5.05
C LEU A 82 -16.69 -1.12 -6.00
N ALA A 83 -16.45 -2.11 -6.85
CA ALA A 83 -15.30 -2.16 -7.76
C ALA A 83 -15.37 -1.10 -8.86
N VAL A 84 -16.54 -0.85 -9.44
CA VAL A 84 -16.68 0.14 -10.53
C VAL A 84 -16.28 1.56 -10.09
N PRO A 85 -16.79 2.12 -8.97
CA PRO A 85 -16.34 3.41 -8.46
C PRO A 85 -14.85 3.43 -8.12
N ILE A 86 -14.32 2.35 -7.53
CA ILE A 86 -12.89 2.26 -7.19
C ILE A 86 -12.04 2.29 -8.47
N LEU A 87 -12.39 1.52 -9.49
CA LEU A 87 -11.68 1.52 -10.78
C LEU A 87 -11.69 2.91 -11.42
N ILE A 88 -12.86 3.55 -11.48
CA ILE A 88 -12.98 4.91 -12.02
C ILE A 88 -12.10 5.88 -11.22
N GLN A 89 -12.14 5.82 -9.89
CA GLN A 89 -11.35 6.68 -9.01
C GLN A 89 -9.84 6.48 -9.25
N VAL A 90 -9.36 5.24 -9.37
CA VAL A 90 -7.94 4.91 -9.60
C VAL A 90 -7.48 5.46 -10.94
N TYR A 91 -8.22 5.21 -12.03
CA TYR A 91 -7.86 5.74 -13.35
C TYR A 91 -7.93 7.27 -13.41
N PHE A 92 -8.92 7.86 -12.75
CA PHE A 92 -9.06 9.31 -12.68
C PHE A 92 -7.89 9.95 -11.92
N ASN A 93 -7.56 9.45 -10.72
CA ASN A 93 -6.44 9.97 -9.92
C ASN A 93 -5.10 9.76 -10.63
N SER A 94 -4.88 8.59 -11.24
CA SER A 94 -3.69 8.32 -12.04
C SER A 94 -3.57 9.28 -13.23
N GLY A 95 -4.67 9.50 -13.96
CA GLY A 95 -4.71 10.39 -15.12
C GLY A 95 -4.51 11.85 -14.74
N LEU A 96 -5.14 12.29 -13.65
CA LEU A 96 -4.98 13.63 -13.11
C LEU A 96 -3.55 13.87 -12.63
N ALA A 97 -2.97 12.94 -11.85
CA ALA A 97 -1.59 13.03 -11.39
C ALA A 97 -0.61 13.08 -12.58
N TYR A 98 -0.83 12.26 -13.61
CA TYR A 98 -0.01 12.30 -14.82
C TYR A 98 -0.14 13.64 -15.56
N LEU A 99 -1.36 14.14 -15.73
CA LEU A 99 -1.61 15.41 -16.41
C LEU A 99 -1.00 16.59 -15.65
N LEU A 100 -1.12 16.62 -14.33
CA LEU A 100 -0.52 17.65 -13.48
C LEU A 100 1.00 17.64 -13.60
N ASN A 101 1.65 16.48 -13.56
CA ASN A 101 3.10 16.37 -13.80
C ASN A 101 3.49 16.90 -15.19
N ARG A 102 2.70 16.59 -16.21
CA ARG A 102 2.94 17.09 -17.57
C ARG A 102 2.78 18.61 -17.68
N ILE A 103 1.80 19.20 -16.99
CA ILE A 103 1.60 20.66 -16.94
C ILE A 103 2.74 21.34 -16.18
N SER A 104 3.23 20.72 -15.10
CA SER A 104 4.39 21.19 -14.34
C SER A 104 5.72 21.06 -15.09
N GLY A 105 5.74 20.44 -16.27
CA GLY A 105 6.94 20.29 -17.10
C GLY A 105 7.84 19.12 -16.70
N GLU A 106 7.34 18.19 -15.88
CA GLU A 106 8.11 17.02 -15.43
C GLU A 106 8.39 16.04 -16.57
N GLN A 107 9.57 15.42 -16.51
CA GLN A 107 9.93 14.38 -17.47
C GLN A 107 9.02 13.16 -17.28
N HIS A 108 8.73 12.45 -18.38
CA HIS A 108 7.88 11.26 -18.36
C HIS A 108 8.37 10.17 -17.38
N CYS A 109 9.69 10.08 -17.18
CA CYS A 109 10.32 9.17 -16.21
C CYS A 109 9.99 9.49 -14.74
N VAL A 110 9.54 10.71 -14.43
CA VAL A 110 9.07 11.13 -13.10
C VAL A 110 7.54 11.11 -13.03
N ALA A 111 6.87 11.50 -14.13
CA ALA A 111 5.42 11.51 -14.23
C ALA A 111 4.79 10.11 -14.10
N GLY A 112 5.44 9.07 -14.64
CA GLY A 112 4.96 7.69 -14.54
C GLY A 112 4.88 7.17 -13.10
N PRO A 113 5.99 7.16 -12.34
CA PRO A 113 5.98 6.78 -10.93
C PRO A 113 5.06 7.65 -10.08
N SER A 114 5.01 8.96 -10.33
CA SER A 114 4.12 9.88 -9.60
C SER A 114 2.64 9.59 -9.85
N ALA A 115 2.26 9.25 -11.08
CA ALA A 115 0.90 8.84 -11.41
C ALA A 115 0.49 7.54 -10.68
N LEU A 116 1.40 6.57 -10.60
CA LEU A 116 1.17 5.35 -9.83
C LEU A 116 1.02 5.63 -8.33
N ILE A 117 1.79 6.57 -7.76
CA ILE A 117 1.63 6.98 -6.36
C ILE A 117 0.24 7.61 -6.14
N GLY A 118 -0.20 8.50 -7.03
CA GLY A 118 -1.54 9.11 -6.94
C GLY A 118 -2.70 8.12 -7.09
N ALA A 119 -2.45 6.99 -7.77
CA ALA A 119 -3.41 5.91 -7.96
C ALA A 119 -3.40 4.86 -6.84
N SER A 120 -2.31 4.78 -6.07
CA SER A 120 -2.08 3.69 -5.12
C SER A 120 -2.88 3.89 -3.83
N ASN A 121 -3.69 2.90 -3.49
CA ASN A 121 -4.33 2.78 -2.18
C ASN A 121 -3.72 1.57 -1.46
N PHE A 122 -3.38 1.73 -0.18
CA PHE A 122 -2.86 0.63 0.64
C PHE A 122 -3.99 -0.32 1.04
N PHE A 123 -4.36 -1.22 0.12
CA PHE A 123 -5.37 -2.24 0.33
C PHE A 123 -5.12 -3.06 1.62
N GLU A 124 -3.87 -3.43 1.89
CA GLU A 124 -3.51 -4.18 3.10
C GLU A 124 -3.85 -3.42 4.40
N LEU A 125 -3.73 -2.09 4.37
CA LEU A 125 -3.99 -1.22 5.53
C LEU A 125 -5.47 -0.82 5.64
N ALA A 126 -6.24 -0.98 4.56
CA ALA A 126 -7.68 -0.78 4.54
C ALA A 126 -8.47 -2.01 5.04
N VAL A 127 -7.82 -3.17 5.05
CA VAL A 127 -8.39 -4.44 5.54
C VAL A 127 -8.05 -4.67 7.02
N ALA A 128 -6.86 -4.24 7.46
CA ALA A 128 -6.38 -4.34 8.85
C ALA A 128 -7.08 -3.33 9.79
#